data_AF-A0AAE3EWB3-F1
#
_entry.id   AF-A0AAE3EWB3-F1
#
_cell.length_a   1.000
_cell.length_b   1.000
_cell.length_c   1.000
_cell.angle_alpha   90.00
_cell.angle_beta   90.00
_cell.angle_gamma   90.00
#
_symmetry.space_group_name_H-M   'P 1'
#
loop_
_entity.id
_entity.type
_entity.pdbx_description
1 polymer ?
#
loop_
_entity_poly.entity_id
_entity_poly.type
_entity_poly.pdbx_seq_one_letter_code
_entity_poly.pdbx_strand_id
1 'polypeptide(L)'
;MEKYKGGRKRLGNRKRDHAITLRFNTSELEKVRVILQSYNLDFGKRGTVGPFLRKLILNRETVKEKQIPDGISNLSYQLNRIGTNINQLVKVANYKNMRSPNANLEREIEKSNELMLELIETINAEN
;
A
#
# COMPACT_ATOMS: atom_id res chain seq x y z
N MET A 1 23.37 -19.09 -1.00
CA MET A 1 22.12 -18.40 -0.63
C MET A 1 21.98 -17.15 -1.49
N GLU A 2 21.06 -17.16 -2.45
CA GLU A 2 20.84 -16.00 -3.35
C GLU A 2 20.12 -14.88 -2.59
N LYS A 3 20.73 -13.68 -2.57
CA LYS A 3 20.18 -12.47 -1.94
C LYS A 3 18.84 -12.11 -2.59
N TYR A 4 17.74 -12.22 -1.86
CA TYR A 4 16.41 -11.78 -2.29
C TYR A 4 16.38 -10.25 -2.47
N LYS A 5 16.65 -9.78 -3.70
CA LYS A 5 16.41 -8.40 -4.10
C LYS A 5 14.90 -8.18 -4.13
N GLY A 6 14.40 -7.23 -3.33
CA GLY A 6 12.99 -6.86 -3.26
C GLY A 6 12.41 -6.58 -4.65
N GLY A 7 11.61 -7.51 -5.15
CA GLY A 7 11.01 -7.46 -6.47
C GLY A 7 9.81 -8.40 -6.54
N ARG A 8 9.00 -8.27 -7.59
CA ARG A 8 7.86 -9.17 -7.83
C ARG A 8 8.39 -10.60 -7.94
N LYS A 9 7.85 -11.52 -7.11
CA LYS A 9 8.17 -12.95 -7.13
C LYS A 9 8.18 -13.44 -8.59
N ARG A 10 9.33 -13.94 -9.06
CA ARG A 10 9.42 -14.55 -10.39
C ARG A 10 8.45 -15.72 -10.41
N LEU A 11 7.50 -15.65 -11.32
CA LEU A 11 6.52 -16.71 -11.52
C LEU A 11 7.29 -17.86 -12.16
N GLY A 12 7.50 -18.96 -11.43
CA GLY A 12 8.24 -20.12 -11.93
C GLY A 12 7.61 -20.70 -13.21
N ASN A 13 8.32 -21.60 -13.87
CA ASN A 13 7.94 -22.18 -15.16
C ASN A 13 6.61 -22.96 -15.16
N ARG A 14 5.97 -23.14 -13.99
CA ARG A 14 4.77 -23.97 -13.78
C ARG A 14 3.47 -23.20 -13.61
N LYS A 15 3.41 -21.92 -14.02
CA LYS A 15 2.20 -21.10 -13.75
C LYS A 15 1.01 -21.48 -14.65
N ARG A 16 1.25 -22.01 -15.85
CA ARG A 16 0.23 -22.27 -16.88
C ARG A 16 0.70 -23.41 -17.77
N ASP A 17 0.51 -24.63 -17.28
CA ASP A 17 1.02 -25.83 -17.95
C ASP A 17 0.12 -26.29 -19.11
N HIS A 18 -1.13 -25.80 -19.13
CA HIS A 18 -2.13 -26.15 -20.13
C HIS A 18 -2.57 -24.93 -20.94
N ALA A 19 -2.67 -25.11 -22.26
CA ALA A 19 -3.12 -24.09 -23.20
C ALA A 19 -4.36 -24.60 -23.96
N ILE A 20 -5.34 -23.71 -24.12
CA ILE A 20 -6.56 -23.96 -24.90
C ILE A 20 -6.65 -22.84 -25.93
N THR A 21 -6.89 -23.19 -27.19
CA THR A 21 -7.10 -22.23 -28.28
C THR A 21 -8.59 -22.12 -28.55
N LEU A 22 -9.15 -20.93 -28.37
CA LEU A 22 -10.54 -20.61 -28.72
C LEU A 22 -10.54 -19.85 -30.05
N ARG A 23 -11.36 -20.33 -31.00
CA ARG A 23 -11.58 -19.66 -32.28
C ARG A 23 -12.94 -18.98 -32.23
N PHE A 24 -13.01 -17.76 -32.74
CA PHE A 24 -14.23 -16.97 -32.84
C PHE A 24 -14.52 -16.66 -34.30
N ASN A 25 -15.79 -16.65 -34.68
CA ASN A 25 -16.21 -16.01 -35.92
C ASN A 25 -16.27 -14.48 -35.74
N THR A 26 -16.50 -13.75 -36.83
CA THR A 26 -16.49 -12.27 -36.80
C THR A 26 -17.55 -11.69 -35.85
N SER A 27 -18.76 -12.25 -35.84
CA SER A 27 -19.86 -11.73 -35.01
C SER A 27 -19.68 -12.06 -33.53
N GLU A 28 -19.10 -13.20 -33.19
CA GLU A 28 -18.71 -13.56 -31.82
C GLU A 28 -17.58 -12.67 -31.32
N LEU A 29 -16.61 -12.35 -32.18
CA LEU A 29 -15.51 -11.46 -31.83
C LEU A 29 -16.00 -10.05 -31.49
N GLU A 30 -16.98 -9.54 -32.25
CA GLU A 30 -17.63 -8.27 -31.97
C GLU A 30 -18.36 -8.28 -30.62
N LYS A 31 -19.09 -9.36 -30.31
CA LYS A 31 -19.73 -9.53 -28.98
C LYS A 31 -18.70 -9.49 -27.86
N VAL A 32 -17.57 -10.19 -28.02
CA VAL A 32 -16.47 -10.17 -27.04
C VAL A 32 -15.90 -8.76 -26.88
N ARG A 33 -15.76 -8.01 -27.98
CA ARG A 33 -15.29 -6.62 -27.96
C ARG A 33 -16.23 -5.70 -27.17
N VAL A 34 -17.54 -5.79 -27.42
CA VAL A 34 -18.55 -5.00 -26.70
C VAL A 34 -18.52 -5.30 -25.20
N ILE A 35 -18.42 -6.59 -24.83
CA ILE A 35 -18.31 -6.99 -23.43
C ILE A 35 -17.05 -6.43 -22.80
N LEU A 36 -15.89 -6.49 -23.46
CA LEU A 36 -14.66 -5.91 -22.92
C LEU A 36 -14.77 -4.41 -22.73
N GLN A 37 -15.40 -3.70 -23.68
CA GLN A 37 -15.66 -2.26 -23.56
C GLN A 37 -16.56 -1.92 -22.38
N SER A 38 -17.58 -2.73 -22.06
CA SER A 38 -18.43 -2.48 -20.88
C SER A 38 -17.67 -2.56 -19.56
N TYR A 39 -16.54 -3.28 -19.52
CA TYR A 39 -15.62 -3.32 -18.38
C TYR A 39 -14.47 -2.30 -18.48
N ASN A 40 -14.53 -1.35 -19.43
CA ASN A 40 -13.46 -0.39 -19.74
C ASN A 40 -12.10 -1.07 -20.05
N LEU A 41 -12.15 -2.26 -20.65
CA LEU A 41 -10.97 -3.02 -21.03
C LEU A 41 -10.67 -2.88 -22.53
N ASP A 42 -9.40 -2.63 -22.85
CA ASP A 42 -8.96 -2.47 -24.23
C ASP A 42 -8.59 -3.82 -24.87
N PHE A 43 -9.35 -4.19 -25.91
CA PHE A 43 -9.15 -5.40 -26.70
C PHE A 43 -7.76 -5.47 -27.35
N GLY A 44 -7.19 -4.33 -27.77
CA GLY A 44 -5.91 -4.27 -28.47
C GLY A 44 -4.70 -4.47 -27.56
N LYS A 45 -4.86 -4.34 -26.24
CA LYS A 45 -3.76 -4.50 -25.29
C LYS A 45 -3.43 -5.97 -25.06
N ARG A 46 -2.14 -6.30 -25.21
CA ARG A 46 -1.61 -7.64 -24.91
C ARG A 46 -1.90 -7.98 -23.45
N GLY A 47 -2.54 -9.12 -23.22
CA GLY A 47 -2.88 -9.58 -21.88
C GLY A 47 -4.22 -9.09 -21.34
N THR A 48 -5.09 -8.51 -22.17
CA THR A 48 -6.47 -8.19 -21.76
C THR A 48 -7.43 -9.35 -22.01
N VAL A 49 -7.55 -9.79 -23.28
CA VAL A 49 -8.58 -10.75 -23.71
C VAL A 49 -8.43 -12.11 -23.04
N GLY A 50 -7.20 -12.67 -23.02
CA GLY A 50 -6.94 -14.00 -22.44
C GLY A 50 -7.26 -14.10 -20.94
N PRO A 51 -6.75 -13.18 -20.10
CA PRO A 51 -7.11 -13.15 -18.68
C PRO A 51 -8.59 -12.87 -18.44
N PHE A 52 -9.23 -12.00 -19.25
CA PHE A 52 -10.65 -11.73 -19.16
C PHE A 52 -11.50 -12.98 -19.42
N LEU A 53 -11.29 -13.63 -20.57
CA LEU A 53 -12.00 -14.87 -20.92
C LEU A 53 -11.76 -15.97 -19.89
N ARG A 54 -10.53 -16.09 -19.37
CA ARG A 54 -10.25 -17.05 -18.30
C ARG A 54 -11.03 -16.74 -17.03
N LYS A 55 -11.05 -15.48 -16.58
CA LYS A 55 -11.83 -15.07 -15.41
C LYS A 55 -13.31 -15.37 -15.65
N LEU A 56 -13.83 -15.07 -16.84
CA LEU A 56 -15.23 -15.32 -17.21
C LEU A 56 -15.59 -16.82 -17.18
N ILE A 57 -14.74 -17.68 -17.76
CA ILE A 57 -14.95 -19.13 -17.79
C ILE A 57 -14.84 -19.72 -16.38
N LEU A 58 -13.81 -19.37 -15.62
CA LEU A 58 -13.59 -19.91 -14.27
C LEU A 58 -14.62 -19.40 -13.25
N ASN A 59 -15.08 -18.16 -13.37
CA ASN A 59 -16.04 -17.58 -12.43
C ASN A 59 -17.48 -18.05 -12.66
N ARG A 60 -17.79 -18.73 -13.77
CA ARG A 60 -19.14 -19.28 -14.01
C ARG A 60 -19.49 -20.45 -13.09
N GLU A 61 -18.49 -21.16 -12.55
CA GLU A 61 -18.70 -22.36 -11.71
C GLU A 61 -18.48 -22.13 -10.21
N THR A 62 -17.79 -21.05 -9.80
CA THR A 62 -17.51 -20.82 -8.37
C THR A 62 -18.71 -20.18 -7.68
N VAL A 63 -19.48 -21.01 -6.96
CA VAL A 63 -20.48 -20.61 -5.96
C VAL A 63 -19.92 -19.46 -5.10
N LYS A 64 -20.72 -18.40 -4.97
CA LYS A 64 -20.41 -17.07 -4.41
C LYS A 64 -20.09 -17.05 -2.90
N GLU A 65 -19.55 -18.11 -2.31
CA GLU A 65 -19.46 -18.20 -0.84
C GLU A 65 -18.27 -17.45 -0.23
N LYS A 66 -17.24 -17.09 -1.01
CA LYS A 66 -16.01 -16.47 -0.46
C LYS A 66 -15.40 -15.31 -1.26
N GLN A 67 -16.07 -14.79 -2.30
CA GLN A 67 -15.57 -13.61 -2.99
C GLN A 67 -16.14 -12.33 -2.36
N ILE A 68 -15.26 -11.55 -1.72
CA ILE A 68 -15.58 -10.15 -1.43
C ILE A 68 -15.84 -9.47 -2.78
N PRO A 69 -17.02 -8.85 -2.99
CA PRO A 69 -17.35 -8.20 -4.25
C PRO A 69 -16.22 -7.26 -4.69
N ASP A 70 -15.88 -7.27 -5.99
CA ASP A 70 -14.79 -6.47 -6.56
C ASP A 70 -14.90 -4.98 -6.16
N GLY A 71 -16.12 -4.45 -5.96
CA GLY A 71 -16.36 -3.09 -5.45
C GLY A 71 -15.92 -2.83 -3.99
N ILE A 72 -15.99 -3.84 -3.11
CA ILE A 72 -15.57 -3.75 -1.70
C ILE A 72 -14.06 -4.00 -1.55
N SER A 73 -13.45 -4.71 -2.50
CA SER A 73 -12.02 -5.00 -2.49
C SER A 73 -11.14 -3.74 -2.54
N ASN A 74 -11.52 -2.74 -3.35
CA ASN A 74 -10.80 -1.47 -3.44
C ASN A 74 -10.96 -0.67 -2.15
N LEU A 75 -12.17 -0.64 -1.57
CA LEU A 75 -12.41 0.02 -0.29
C LEU A 75 -11.57 -0.61 0.84
N SER A 76 -11.53 -1.94 0.92
CA SER A 76 -10.71 -2.66 1.90
C SER A 76 -9.22 -2.38 1.71
N TYR A 77 -8.74 -2.29 0.46
CA TYR A 77 -7.37 -1.91 0.16
C TYR A 77 -7.05 -0.48 0.63
N GLN A 78 -7.93 0.49 0.38
CA GLN A 78 -7.76 1.87 0.84
C GLN A 78 -7.76 1.95 2.37
N LEU A 79 -8.68 1.25 3.04
CA LEU A 79 -8.75 1.18 4.50
C LEU A 79 -7.47 0.59 5.11
N ASN A 80 -6.94 -0.49 4.52
CA ASN A 80 -5.66 -1.07 4.96
C ASN A 80 -4.49 -0.09 4.78
N ARG A 81 -4.48 0.69 3.69
CA ARG A 81 -3.45 1.70 3.46
C ARG A 81 -3.54 2.85 4.47
N ILE A 82 -4.76 3.30 4.80
CA ILE A 82 -5.00 4.29 5.86
C ILE A 82 -4.51 3.75 7.20
N GLY A 83 -4.90 2.53 7.58
CA GLY A 83 -4.46 1.90 8.83
C GLY A 83 -2.94 1.75 8.93
N THR A 84 -2.27 1.47 7.81
CA THR A 84 -0.79 1.40 7.75
C THR A 84 -0.15 2.76 8.03
N ASN A 85 -0.66 3.82 7.42
CA ASN A 85 -0.17 5.19 7.64
C ASN A 85 -0.39 5.64 9.09
N ILE A 86 -1.56 5.35 9.66
CA ILE A 86 -1.87 5.63 11.07
C ILE A 86 -0.88 4.92 11.98
N ASN A 87 -0.62 3.63 11.74
CA ASN A 87 0.34 2.86 12.54
C ASN A 87 1.76 3.43 12.44
N GLN A 88 2.17 3.92 11.26
CA GLN A 88 3.45 4.60 11.10
C GLN A 88 3.51 5.91 11.89
N LEU A 89 2.47 6.75 11.83
CA LEU A 89 2.40 8.00 12.61
C LEU A 89 2.47 7.74 14.11
N VAL A 90 1.71 6.76 14.60
CA VAL A 90 1.71 6.38 16.02
C VAL A 90 3.09 5.88 16.45
N LYS A 91 3.75 5.04 15.64
CA LYS A 91 5.11 4.57 15.92
C LYS A 91 6.12 5.72 15.95
N VAL A 92 6.02 6.67 15.03
CA VAL A 92 6.89 7.85 15.00
C VAL A 92 6.64 8.75 16.21
N ALA A 93 5.38 8.98 16.57
CA ALA A 93 5.01 9.78 17.75
C ALA A 93 5.52 9.14 19.03
N ASN A 94 5.29 7.83 19.22
CA ASN A 94 5.80 7.09 20.37
C ASN A 94 7.33 7.08 20.41
N TYR A 95 7.99 6.88 19.26
CA TYR A 95 9.44 6.93 19.19
C TYR A 95 10.01 8.32 19.50
N LYS A 96 9.36 9.40 19.06
CA LYS A 96 9.75 10.79 19.40
C LYS A 96 9.53 11.09 20.89
N ASN A 97 8.40 10.66 21.45
CA ASN A 97 8.14 10.75 22.89
C ASN A 97 9.16 9.96 23.71
N MET A 98 9.54 8.76 23.26
CA MET A 98 10.55 7.93 23.95
C MET A 98 11.99 8.45 23.78
N ARG A 99 12.33 9.03 22.63
CA ARG A 99 13.70 9.48 22.32
C ARG A 99 14.01 10.89 22.84
N SER A 100 13.00 11.72 23.09
CA SER A 100 13.17 13.00 23.77
C SER A 100 11.97 13.31 24.67
N PRO A 101 11.81 12.62 25.81
CA PRO A 101 10.76 12.98 26.76
C PRO A 101 10.92 14.44 27.26
N ASN A 102 12.14 14.97 27.24
CA ASN A 102 12.51 16.21 27.92
C ASN A 102 13.54 17.09 27.19
N ALA A 103 13.85 16.92 25.90
CA ALA A 103 14.92 17.72 25.25
C ALA A 103 14.62 19.23 25.15
N ASN A 104 13.36 19.64 25.32
CA ASN A 104 13.01 21.05 25.50
C ASN A 104 13.05 21.46 26.97
N LEU A 105 12.69 20.56 27.90
CA LEU A 105 12.78 20.80 29.34
C LEU A 105 14.24 20.93 29.80
N GLU A 106 15.14 20.10 29.29
CA GLU A 106 16.58 20.14 29.58
C GLU A 106 17.20 21.46 29.11
N ARG A 107 16.83 21.93 27.91
CA ARG A 107 17.23 23.25 27.39
C ARG A 107 16.65 24.41 28.19
N GLU A 108 15.41 24.30 28.66
CA GLU A 108 14.80 25.32 29.52
C GLU A 108 15.45 25.35 30.91
N ILE A 109 15.81 24.21 31.48
CA ILE A 109 16.53 24.11 32.76
C ILE A 109 17.94 24.69 32.64
N GLU A 110 18.69 24.35 31.59
CA GLU A 110 20.02 24.94 31.34
C GLU A 110 19.94 26.46 31.23
N LYS A 111 19.01 26.98 30.42
CA LYS A 111 18.83 28.42 30.24
C LYS A 111 18.37 29.13 31.51
N SER A 112 17.52 28.48 32.31
CA SER A 112 17.10 29.01 33.61
C SER A 112 18.26 29.06 34.61
N ASN A 113 19.15 28.07 34.60
CA ASN A 113 20.34 28.05 35.46
C ASN A 113 21.36 29.11 35.06
N GLU A 114 21.60 29.32 33.76
CA GLU A 114 22.47 30.40 33.26
C GLU A 114 21.98 31.77 33.74
N LEU A 115 20.68 32.06 33.57
CA LEU A 115 20.10 33.32 34.01
C LEU A 115 20.17 33.51 35.54
N MET A 116 20.04 32.42 36.30
CA MET A 116 20.15 32.47 37.76
C MET A 116 21.58 32.79 38.20
N LEU A 117 22.59 32.24 37.53
CA LEU A 117 24.00 32.54 37.77
C LEU A 117 24.32 34.00 37.42
N GLU A 118 23.83 34.48 36.29
CA GLU A 118 24.00 35.88 35.86
C GLU A 118 23.36 36.87 36.86
N LEU A 119 22.20 36.52 37.42
CA LEU A 119 21.56 37.28 38.51
C LEU A 119 22.39 37.27 39.80
N ILE A 120 22.97 36.13 40.19
CA ILE A 120 23.82 36.04 41.38
C ILE A 120 25.11 36.85 41.19
N GLU A 121 25.72 36.79 40.01
CA GLU A 121 26.93 37.55 39.69
C GLU A 121 26.66 39.06 39.69
N THR A 122 25.56 39.51 39.11
CA THR A 122 25.17 40.93 39.15
C THR A 122 24.89 41.43 40.56
N ILE A 123 24.18 40.65 41.39
CA ILE A 123 23.93 40.99 42.80
C ILE A 123 25.22 41.04 43.62
N ASN A 124 26.17 40.13 43.36
CA ASN A 124 27.45 40.09 44.06
C ASN A 124 28.43 41.16 43.57
N ALA A 125 28.30 41.66 42.34
CA ALA A 125 29.13 42.74 41.80
C ALA A 125 28.65 44.15 42.24
N GLU A 126 27.40 44.28 42.68
CA GLU A 126 26.84 45.52 43.24
C GLU A 126 27.04 45.67 44.77
N ASN A 127 27.68 44.70 45.43
CA ASN A 127 28.12 44.77 46.84
C ASN A 127 29.65 44.92 46.94
#